data_AF-R5YWG9-F1
#
_entry.id   AF-R5YWG9-F1
#
_cell.length_a   1.000
_cell.length_b   1.000
_cell.length_c   1.000
_cell.angle_alpha   90.00
_cell.angle_beta   90.00
_cell.angle_gamma   90.00
#
_symmetry.space_group_name_H-M   'P 1'
#
loop_
_entity.id
_entity.type
_entity.pdbx_description
1 polymer ?
#
loop_
_entity_poly.entity_id
_entity_poly.type
_entity_poly.pdbx_seq_one_letter_code
_entity_poly.pdbx_strand_id
1 'polypeptide(L)'
;MVEKFVFTMLDKELKFDRYENSFLWLKDAGVALPVYNVEAPVIPLKASKSSNVFRLFSNDTGLLTSAYPAETKLELINKNSEVNNGAHFENAVAQQLTANGLEPYFCKKKNMVDLDMEGL
;
A
#
# COMPACT_ATOMS: atom_id res chain seq x y z
N MET A 1 -8.21 4.37 -2.36
CA MET A 1 -8.37 3.91 -0.96
C MET A 1 -7.05 3.29 -0.54
N VAL A 2 -6.26 3.96 0.32
CA VAL A 2 -5.11 3.35 0.99
C VAL A 2 -5.58 3.05 2.40
N GLU A 3 -6.15 1.87 2.61
CA GLU A 3 -6.63 1.47 3.93
C GLU A 3 -5.48 0.89 4.75
N LYS A 4 -5.31 1.46 5.96
CA LYS A 4 -4.37 0.96 6.95
C LYS A 4 -5.02 -0.22 7.68
N PHE A 5 -4.64 -1.43 7.32
CA PHE A 5 -5.07 -2.62 8.06
C PHE A 5 -4.23 -2.79 9.32
N VAL A 6 -4.89 -2.81 10.48
CA VAL A 6 -4.28 -3.10 11.79
C VAL A 6 -5.01 -4.28 12.41
N PHE A 7 -4.32 -5.42 12.53
CA PHE A 7 -4.91 -6.68 13.01
C PHE A 7 -5.45 -6.61 14.45
N THR A 8 -5.05 -5.63 15.26
CA THR A 8 -5.52 -5.47 16.64
C THR A 8 -6.98 -5.01 16.75
N MET A 9 -7.67 -4.70 15.65
CA MET A 9 -9.10 -4.40 15.61
C MET A 9 -9.99 -5.64 15.37
N LEU A 10 -9.38 -6.80 15.14
CA LEU A 10 -10.09 -8.07 15.02
C LEU A 10 -10.18 -8.74 16.39
N ASP A 11 -11.35 -9.31 16.69
CA ASP A 11 -11.65 -9.96 17.96
C ASP A 11 -10.54 -10.95 18.35
N LYS A 12 -10.18 -11.01 19.63
CA LYS A 12 -9.00 -11.78 20.11
C LYS A 12 -9.08 -13.29 19.78
N GLU A 13 -10.25 -13.78 19.42
CA GLU A 13 -10.53 -15.17 19.05
C GLU A 13 -10.57 -15.44 17.54
N LEU A 14 -10.59 -14.39 16.69
CA LEU A 14 -10.55 -14.54 15.23
C LEU A 14 -9.10 -14.72 14.77
N LYS A 15 -8.72 -15.99 14.62
CA LYS A 15 -7.37 -16.45 14.27
C LYS A 15 -6.79 -15.70 13.07
N PHE A 16 -5.71 -14.96 13.35
CA PHE A 16 -4.77 -14.34 12.40
C PHE A 16 -4.54 -15.17 11.13
N ASP A 17 -4.39 -16.48 11.32
CA ASP A 17 -4.15 -17.50 10.30
C ASP A 17 -5.18 -17.49 9.14
N ARG A 18 -6.46 -17.23 9.41
CA ARG A 18 -7.49 -17.23 8.36
C ARG A 18 -7.43 -15.98 7.47
N TYR A 19 -7.17 -14.82 8.05
CA TYR A 19 -7.10 -13.56 7.29
C TYR A 19 -5.76 -13.39 6.58
N GLU A 20 -4.67 -13.88 7.20
CA GLU A 20 -3.39 -14.03 6.52
C GLU A 20 -3.54 -14.83 5.22
N ASN A 21 -4.28 -15.94 5.25
CA ASN A 21 -4.61 -16.72 4.06
C ASN A 21 -5.37 -15.90 3.00
N SER A 22 -6.35 -15.06 3.37
CA SER A 22 -7.07 -14.23 2.40
C SER A 22 -6.18 -13.18 1.74
N PHE A 23 -5.26 -12.56 2.49
CA PHE A 23 -4.32 -11.58 1.92
C PHE A 23 -3.24 -12.24 1.07
N LEU A 24 -2.72 -13.39 1.52
CA LEU A 24 -1.81 -14.22 0.73
C LEU A 24 -2.50 -14.62 -0.58
N TRP A 25 -3.77 -15.00 -0.53
CA TRP A 25 -4.55 -15.31 -1.73
C TRP A 25 -4.64 -14.10 -2.68
N LEU A 26 -4.95 -12.89 -2.19
CA LEU A 26 -5.00 -11.70 -3.04
C LEU A 26 -3.63 -11.34 -3.66
N LYS A 27 -2.55 -11.52 -2.90
CA LYS A 27 -1.17 -11.32 -3.39
C LYS A 27 -0.82 -12.35 -4.45
N ASP A 28 -1.09 -13.62 -4.18
CA ASP A 28 -0.71 -14.75 -5.04
C ASP A 28 -1.60 -14.83 -6.29
N ALA A 29 -2.85 -14.37 -6.20
CA ALA A 29 -3.72 -14.13 -7.35
C ALA A 29 -3.29 -12.93 -8.21
N GLY A 30 -2.31 -12.14 -7.75
CA GLY A 30 -1.77 -11.00 -8.48
C GLY A 30 -2.69 -9.79 -8.53
N VAL A 31 -3.64 -9.66 -7.60
CA VAL A 31 -4.56 -8.51 -7.54
C VAL A 31 -4.11 -7.44 -6.55
N ALA A 32 -3.31 -7.83 -5.55
CA ALA A 32 -2.83 -6.93 -4.52
C ALA A 32 -1.32 -7.00 -4.30
N LEU A 33 -0.73 -5.89 -3.86
CA LEU A 33 0.68 -5.71 -3.58
C LEU A 33 0.87 -5.25 -2.12
N PRO A 34 1.28 -6.15 -1.21
CA PRO A 34 1.55 -5.77 0.18
C PRO A 34 2.92 -5.10 0.32
N VAL A 35 2.95 -3.96 1.00
CA VAL A 35 4.17 -3.21 1.35
C VAL A 35 4.29 -3.18 2.86
N TYR A 36 5.31 -3.83 3.42
CA TYR A 36 5.44 -4.04 4.86
C TYR A 36 6.10 -2.85 5.57
N ASN A 37 5.72 -2.67 6.84
CA ASN A 37 6.31 -1.65 7.69
C ASN A 37 7.72 -2.05 8.11
N VAL A 38 8.63 -1.08 8.11
CA VAL A 38 9.89 -1.15 8.85
C VAL A 38 9.81 -0.26 10.09
N GLU A 39 10.40 -0.70 11.20
CA GLU A 39 10.43 0.08 12.44
C GLU A 39 11.34 1.30 12.34
N ALA A 40 12.44 1.18 11.60
CA ALA A 40 13.38 2.25 11.33
C ALA A 40 14.01 2.06 9.94
N PRO A 41 14.31 3.17 9.21
CA PRO A 41 14.92 3.14 7.89
C PRO A 41 16.44 2.88 7.99
N VAL A 42 16.82 1.76 8.60
CA VAL A 42 18.22 1.37 8.83
C VAL A 42 18.54 0.15 7.97
N ILE A 43 19.75 0.12 7.41
CA ILE A 43 20.19 -0.98 6.55
C ILE A 43 20.63 -2.19 7.42
N PRO A 44 20.27 -3.43 7.02
CA PRO A 44 19.35 -3.76 5.95
C PRO A 44 17.89 -3.56 6.40
N LEU A 45 17.06 -2.89 5.58
CA LEU A 45 15.65 -2.59 5.90
C LEU A 45 14.85 -3.83 6.31
N LYS A 46 15.16 -4.97 5.70
CA LYS A 46 14.52 -6.26 5.99
C LYS A 46 14.69 -6.71 7.45
N ALA A 47 15.77 -6.30 8.12
CA ALA A 47 16.01 -6.67 9.53
C ALA A 47 15.04 -5.98 10.51
N SER A 48 14.48 -4.82 10.15
CA SER A 48 13.50 -4.08 10.96
C SER A 48 12.06 -4.26 10.46
N LYS A 49 11.81 -5.25 9.58
CA LYS A 49 10.49 -5.55 9.00
C LYS A 49 9.52 -6.08 10.06
N SER A 50 8.35 -5.46 10.14
CA SER A 50 7.19 -5.97 10.89
C SER A 50 6.29 -6.77 9.95
N SER A 51 6.06 -8.05 10.26
CA SER A 51 5.25 -8.97 9.44
C SER A 51 3.75 -8.73 9.58
N ASN A 52 3.30 -8.12 10.67
CA ASN A 52 1.90 -7.90 11.00
C ASN A 52 1.39 -6.49 10.66
N VAL A 53 2.22 -5.64 10.05
CA VAL A 53 1.82 -4.28 9.67
C VAL A 53 2.24 -4.05 8.22
N PHE A 54 1.26 -3.89 7.33
CA PHE A 54 1.49 -3.61 5.92
C PHE A 54 0.47 -2.59 5.39
N ARG A 55 0.81 -1.91 4.29
CA ARG A 55 -0.14 -1.24 3.41
C ARG A 55 -0.46 -2.18 2.24
N LEU A 56 -1.71 -2.19 1.79
CA LEU A 56 -2.13 -3.01 0.65
C LEU A 56 -2.40 -2.10 -0.54
N PHE A 57 -1.67 -2.34 -1.63
CA PHE A 57 -1.80 -1.63 -2.90
C PHE A 57 -2.49 -2.52 -3.94
N SER A 58 -3.07 -1.93 -4.97
CA SER A 58 -3.52 -2.69 -6.14
C SER A 58 -2.31 -3.04 -7.00
N ASN A 59 -2.28 -4.24 -7.56
CA ASN A 59 -1.16 -4.67 -8.39
C ASN A 59 -1.10 -3.95 -9.76
N ASP A 60 -2.16 -3.22 -10.12
CA ASP A 60 -2.23 -2.38 -11.31
C ASP A 60 -2.90 -1.04 -10.97
N THR A 61 -2.42 0.06 -11.55
CA THR A 61 -3.00 1.39 -11.35
C THR A 61 -4.37 1.54 -12.02
N GLY A 62 -4.58 0.92 -13.18
CA GLY A 62 -5.89 0.87 -13.83
C GLY A 62 -6.91 0.09 -12.98
N LEU A 63 -6.50 -1.01 -12.36
CA LEU A 63 -7.32 -1.76 -11.40
C LEU A 63 -7.69 -0.89 -10.20
N LEU A 64 -6.73 -0.15 -9.62
CA LEU A 64 -7.01 0.83 -8.57
C LEU A 64 -8.05 1.84 -9.04
N THR A 65 -7.83 2.48 -10.19
CA THR A 65 -8.75 3.48 -10.74
C THR A 65 -10.14 2.90 -11.01
N SER A 66 -10.24 1.64 -11.46
CA SER A 66 -11.52 0.97 -11.74
C SER A 66 -12.40 0.83 -10.50
N ALA A 67 -11.79 0.71 -9.31
CA ALA A 67 -12.47 0.59 -8.03
C ALA A 67 -13.10 1.92 -7.54
N TYR A 68 -12.76 3.05 -8.15
CA TYR A 68 -13.37 4.34 -7.81
C TYR A 68 -14.77 4.50 -8.43
N PRO A 69 -15.64 5.31 -7.80
CA PRO A 69 -16.91 5.73 -8.40
C PRO A 69 -16.74 6.42 -9.76
N ALA A 70 -17.80 6.46 -10.55
CA ALA A 70 -17.78 7.02 -11.91
C ALA A 70 -17.37 8.50 -11.91
N GLU A 71 -17.84 9.26 -10.93
CA GLU A 71 -17.59 10.68 -10.74
C GLU A 71 -16.10 10.93 -10.53
N THR A 72 -15.45 10.19 -9.62
CA THR A 72 -14.02 10.34 -9.38
C THR A 72 -13.19 9.96 -10.60
N LYS A 73 -13.59 8.93 -11.35
CA LYS A 73 -12.91 8.54 -12.59
C LYS A 73 -12.99 9.66 -13.64
N LEU A 74 -14.14 10.33 -13.76
CA LEU A 74 -14.30 11.46 -14.66
C LEU A 74 -13.41 12.64 -14.27
N GLU A 75 -13.34 12.98 -12.98
CA GLU A 75 -12.46 14.05 -12.49
C GLU A 75 -10.97 13.75 -12.76
N LEU A 76 -10.55 12.49 -12.61
CA LEU A 76 -9.20 12.04 -12.98
C LEU A 76 -8.92 12.20 -14.47
N ILE A 77 -9.86 11.77 -15.33
CA ILE A 77 -9.75 11.88 -16.79
C ILE A 77 -9.67 13.34 -17.23
N ASN A 78 -10.45 14.21 -16.58
CA ASN A 78 -10.48 15.65 -16.83
C ASN A 78 -9.25 16.39 -16.27
N LYS A 79 -8.32 15.68 -15.60
CA LYS A 79 -7.11 16.24 -14.99
C LYS A 79 -7.43 17.36 -14.00
N ASN A 80 -8.51 17.21 -13.24
CA ASN A 80 -8.84 18.16 -12.19
C ASN A 80 -7.76 18.11 -11.10
N SER A 81 -7.06 19.22 -10.89
CA SER A 81 -5.96 19.35 -9.91
C SER A 81 -6.44 19.28 -8.46
N GLU A 82 -7.74 19.48 -8.20
CA GLU A 82 -8.33 19.37 -6.87
C GLU A 82 -8.52 17.90 -6.42
N VAL A 83 -8.36 16.93 -7.33
CA VAL A 83 -8.46 15.51 -6.99
C VAL A 83 -7.22 15.08 -6.21
N ASN A 84 -7.44 14.57 -4.99
CA ASN A 84 -6.35 13.96 -4.22
C ASN A 84 -5.87 12.66 -4.89
N ASN A 85 -4.70 12.75 -5.51
CA ASN A 85 -4.06 11.66 -6.23
C ASN A 85 -3.03 10.87 -5.42
N GLY A 86 -2.87 11.16 -4.13
CA GLY A 86 -1.85 10.51 -3.29
C GLY A 86 -1.91 8.99 -3.34
N ALA A 87 -3.12 8.41 -3.35
CA ALA A 87 -3.30 6.96 -3.49
C ALA A 87 -2.79 6.40 -4.83
N HIS A 88 -2.99 7.11 -5.95
CA HIS A 88 -2.50 6.68 -7.27
C HIS A 88 -0.98 6.81 -7.34
N PHE A 89 -0.41 7.88 -6.78
CA PHE A 89 1.04 8.07 -6.72
C PHE A 89 1.72 7.00 -5.87
N GLU A 90 1.26 6.78 -4.63
CA GLU A 90 1.82 5.73 -3.78
C GLU A 90 1.73 4.34 -4.43
N ASN A 91 0.59 4.03 -5.06
CA ASN A 91 0.37 2.77 -5.78
C ASN A 91 1.29 2.61 -6.99
N ALA A 92 1.51 3.69 -7.75
CA ALA A 92 2.42 3.70 -8.89
C ALA A 92 3.87 3.51 -8.45
N VAL A 93 4.32 4.17 -7.37
CA VAL A 93 5.69 4.01 -6.89
C VAL A 93 5.92 2.61 -6.31
N ALA A 94 4.96 2.05 -5.56
CA ALA A 94 5.07 0.68 -5.07
C ALA A 94 5.21 -0.34 -6.22
N GLN A 95 4.43 -0.19 -7.28
CA GLN A 95 4.54 -1.01 -8.49
C GLN A 95 5.88 -0.81 -9.20
N GLN A 96 6.34 0.43 -9.37
CA GLN A 96 7.62 0.71 -10.01
C GLN A 96 8.80 0.09 -9.27
N LEU A 97 8.87 0.24 -7.93
CA LEU A 97 9.92 -0.40 -7.13
C LEU A 97 9.91 -1.92 -7.29
N THR A 98 8.72 -2.53 -7.21
CA THR A 98 8.54 -3.98 -7.34
C THR A 98 8.94 -4.48 -8.74
N ALA A 99 8.52 -3.78 -9.79
CA ALA A 99 8.86 -4.10 -11.18
C ALA A 99 10.36 -4.01 -11.46
N ASN A 100 11.09 -3.15 -10.74
CA ASN A 100 12.54 -3.04 -10.79
C ASN A 100 13.28 -4.05 -9.88
N GLY A 101 12.58 -5.03 -9.29
CA GLY A 101 13.16 -6.05 -8.43
C GLY A 101 13.53 -5.56 -7.02
N LEU A 102 13.05 -4.37 -6.62
CA LEU A 102 13.23 -3.84 -5.27
C LEU A 102 12.03 -4.23 -4.40
N GLU A 103 12.27 -4.72 -3.18
CA GLU A 103 11.18 -4.96 -2.22
C GLU A 103 10.81 -3.62 -1.57
N PRO A 104 9.61 -3.06 -1.80
CA PRO A 104 9.20 -1.81 -1.20
C PRO A 104 8.89 -1.97 0.30
N TYR A 105 9.20 -0.93 1.07
CA TYR A 105 8.91 -0.82 2.50
C TYR A 105 8.35 0.56 2.81
N PHE A 106 7.55 0.66 3.87
CA PHE A 106 7.17 1.96 4.42
C PHE A 106 7.60 2.07 5.89
N CYS A 107 7.90 3.28 6.36
CA CYS A 107 8.24 3.52 7.76
C CYS A 107 7.21 4.49 8.35
N LYS A 108 6.59 4.15 9.48
CA LYS A 108 5.75 5.09 10.22
C LYS A 108 6.63 6.12 10.92
N LYS A 109 6.32 7.40 10.75
CA LYS A 109 6.99 8.52 11.46
C LYS A 109 6.90 8.36 12.98
N LYS A 110 8.01 8.62 13.66
CA LYS A 110 7.98 9.36 14.93
C LYS A 110 8.49 10.80 14.83
N ASN A 111 9.28 11.18 13.81
CA ASN A 111 9.80 12.56 13.58
C ASN A 111 10.53 12.75 12.23
N MET A 112 10.19 12.02 11.17
CA MET A 112 10.97 12.03 9.92
C MET A 112 10.07 12.44 8.76
N VAL A 113 10.19 13.69 8.26
CA VAL A 113 9.41 14.30 7.14
C VAL A 113 8.96 13.24 6.15
N ASP A 114 7.69 13.29 5.76
CA ASP A 114 7.10 12.25 4.94
C ASP A 114 8.02 12.11 3.74
N LEU A 115 8.43 10.89 3.42
CA LEU A 115 8.77 10.62 2.03
C LEU A 115 7.45 10.68 1.28
N ASP A 116 6.89 11.89 1.19
CA ASP A 116 5.83 12.25 0.28
C ASP A 116 6.43 11.94 -1.08
N MET A 117 5.86 10.91 -1.69
CA MET A 117 6.12 10.52 -3.07
C MET A 117 5.51 11.55 -4.04
N GLU A 118 5.44 12.83 -3.66
CA GLU A 118 5.09 13.98 -4.51
C GLU A 118 6.34 14.64 -5.11
N GLY A 119 7.54 14.22 -4.69
CA GLY A 119 8.81 14.82 -5.10
C GLY A 119 9.60 14.08 -6.20
N LEU A 120 8.95 13.24 -7.02
CA LEU A 120 9.57 12.56 -8.16
C LEU A 120 8.80 12.79 -9.46
#